data_AF-A0A837HIP6-F1
#
_entry.id   AF-A0A837HIP6-F1
#
_cell.length_a   1.000
_cell.length_b   1.000
_cell.length_c   1.000
_cell.angle_alpha   90.00
_cell.angle_beta   90.00
_cell.angle_gamma   90.00
#
_symmetry.space_group_name_H-M   'P 1'
#
loop_
_entity.id
_entity.type
_entity.pdbx_description
1 polymer ?
#
loop_
_entity_poly.entity_id
_entity_poly.type
_entity_poly.pdbx_seq_one_letter_code
_entity_poly.pdbx_strand_id
1 'polypeptide(L)'
;MERGVLPAVEALGAKIKFNVKFVDYTLHGQKEVTENVNQYCIGKTQPTKLNNYLKCFWKDSKGTAAACMKTAGVNAASVATCVADTNKEFNPTEKAMGLNKEETVKFGVQGSPTLVINGTTVSSGRDSASVLKAICSGFTTQPKECQAKLSATSPAAGFDDEAAAAGGAASAASCATPAN
;
A
#
# COMPACT_ATOMS: atom_id res chain seq x y z
N MET A 1 0.76 -5.09 -0.98
CA MET A 1 1.84 -4.33 -1.66
C MET A 1 2.68 -3.57 -0.66
N GLU A 2 2.09 -2.86 0.31
CA GLU A 2 2.84 -2.12 1.34
C GLU A 2 3.99 -2.93 1.97
N ARG A 3 3.74 -4.16 2.47
CA ARG A 3 4.78 -5.07 2.96
C ARG A 3 5.96 -5.28 1.99
N GLY A 4 5.66 -5.42 0.71
CA GLY A 4 6.64 -5.72 -0.34
C GLY A 4 7.42 -4.50 -0.82
N VAL A 5 6.77 -3.34 -0.90
CA VAL A 5 7.40 -2.10 -1.38
C VAL A 5 8.27 -1.44 -0.31
N LEU A 6 7.93 -1.59 0.98
CA LEU A 6 8.62 -0.90 2.07
C LEU A 6 10.15 -1.14 2.12
N PRO A 7 10.68 -2.37 1.97
CA PRO A 7 12.13 -2.57 1.93
C PRO A 7 12.81 -1.88 0.73
N ALA A 8 12.14 -1.82 -0.42
CA ALA A 8 12.66 -1.09 -1.59
C ALA A 8 12.64 0.44 -1.37
N VAL A 9 11.59 0.95 -0.72
CA VAL A 9 11.48 2.36 -0.33
C VAL A 9 12.55 2.74 0.69
N GLU A 10 12.81 1.87 1.68
CA GLU A 10 13.87 2.07 2.66
C GLU A 10 15.26 2.05 2.01
N ALA A 11 15.51 1.10 1.11
CA ALA A 11 16.77 1.04 0.36
C ALA A 11 17.00 2.31 -0.48
N LEU A 12 16.00 2.76 -1.24
CA LEU A 12 16.15 3.90 -2.15
C LEU A 12 16.08 5.26 -1.44
N GLY A 13 15.39 5.35 -0.30
CA GLY A 13 15.27 6.54 0.52
C GLY A 13 14.86 7.78 -0.30
N ALA A 14 15.64 8.86 -0.17
CA ALA A 14 15.38 10.13 -0.83
C ALA A 14 15.58 10.11 -2.37
N LYS A 15 16.03 8.99 -2.96
CA LYS A 15 16.18 8.85 -4.42
C LYS A 15 14.85 8.67 -5.15
N ILE A 16 13.78 8.39 -4.41
CA ILE A 16 12.42 8.25 -4.95
C ILE A 16 11.43 9.15 -4.20
N LYS A 17 10.34 9.48 -4.88
CA LYS A 17 9.15 10.08 -4.26
C LYS A 17 8.07 9.02 -4.13
N PHE A 18 8.07 8.30 -3.01
CA PHE A 18 7.08 7.27 -2.74
C PHE A 18 5.79 7.87 -2.21
N ASN A 19 4.65 7.41 -2.76
CA ASN A 19 3.31 7.77 -2.30
C ASN A 19 2.45 6.50 -2.26
N VAL A 20 1.65 6.36 -1.21
CA VAL A 20 0.55 5.38 -1.17
C VAL A 20 -0.73 6.08 -1.59
N LYS A 21 -1.49 5.44 -2.47
CA LYS A 21 -2.77 5.92 -2.99
C LYS A 21 -3.78 4.78 -2.89
N PHE A 22 -5.04 5.12 -2.67
CA PHE A 22 -6.12 4.15 -2.49
C PHE A 22 -7.02 4.14 -3.71
N VAL A 23 -7.48 2.96 -4.12
CA VAL A 23 -8.53 2.86 -5.15
C VAL A 23 -9.84 3.40 -4.57
N ASP A 24 -10.78 3.77 -5.44
CA ASP A 24 -12.03 4.41 -5.04
C ASP A 24 -13.08 3.43 -4.46
N TYR A 25 -12.72 2.16 -4.29
CA TYR A 25 -13.52 1.08 -3.72
C TYR A 25 -12.79 0.33 -2.59
N THR A 26 -13.53 -0.49 -1.84
CA THR A 26 -13.06 -1.39 -0.78
C THR A 26 -13.72 -2.75 -0.95
N LEU A 27 -13.02 -3.82 -0.55
CA LEU A 27 -13.49 -5.20 -0.70
C LEU A 27 -13.23 -6.06 0.55
N HIS A 28 -12.59 -5.51 1.60
CA HIS A 28 -12.09 -6.26 2.75
C HIS A 28 -12.63 -5.75 4.09
N GLY A 29 -13.83 -5.16 4.08
CA GLY A 29 -14.59 -4.78 5.28
C GLY A 29 -14.05 -3.55 6.02
N GLN A 30 -14.66 -3.23 7.15
CA GLN A 30 -14.44 -1.98 7.89
C GLN A 30 -12.97 -1.76 8.31
N LYS A 31 -12.21 -2.82 8.59
CA LYS A 31 -10.79 -2.72 8.95
C LYS A 31 -9.96 -2.09 7.83
N GLU A 32 -10.22 -2.48 6.57
CA GLU A 32 -9.59 -1.87 5.39
C GLU A 32 -9.97 -0.40 5.26
N VAL A 33 -11.26 -0.08 5.37
CA VAL A 33 -11.77 1.29 5.26
C VAL A 33 -11.07 2.20 6.28
N THR A 34 -11.08 1.80 7.56
CA THR A 34 -10.47 2.58 8.64
C THR A 34 -8.97 2.75 8.44
N GLU A 35 -8.25 1.70 8.06
CA GLU A 35 -6.81 1.79 7.89
C GLU A 35 -6.41 2.59 6.64
N ASN A 36 -7.12 2.45 5.53
CA ASN A 36 -6.90 3.24 4.32
C ASN A 36 -7.07 4.74 4.61
N VAL A 37 -8.11 5.13 5.35
CA VAL A 37 -8.33 6.55 5.73
C VAL A 37 -7.22 7.04 6.68
N ASN A 38 -6.78 6.24 7.65
CA ASN A 38 -5.65 6.60 8.52
C ASN A 38 -4.37 6.84 7.71
N GLN A 39 -4.02 5.91 6.84
CA GLN A 39 -2.82 6.01 6.00
C GLN A 39 -2.90 7.20 5.03
N TYR A 40 -4.06 7.42 4.40
CA TYR A 40 -4.32 8.60 3.58
C TYR A 40 -4.08 9.88 4.37
N CYS A 41 -4.61 9.97 5.58
CA CYS A 41 -4.46 11.15 6.43
C CYS A 41 -3.04 11.35 6.96
N ILE A 42 -2.30 10.28 7.27
CA ILE A 42 -0.88 10.37 7.60
C ILE A 42 -0.09 10.87 6.38
N GLY A 43 -0.35 10.31 5.19
CA GLY A 43 0.28 10.75 3.95
C GLY A 43 -0.01 12.22 3.61
N LYS A 44 -1.23 12.69 3.89
CA LYS A 44 -1.65 14.08 3.65
C LYS A 44 -1.06 15.07 4.67
N THR A 45 -1.08 14.73 5.95
CA THR A 45 -0.73 15.67 7.03
C THR A 45 0.72 15.58 7.48
N GLN A 46 1.31 14.38 7.42
CA GLN A 46 2.62 14.04 8.00
C GLN A 46 3.39 13.05 7.10
N PRO A 47 3.60 13.36 5.80
CA PRO A 47 4.11 12.41 4.80
C PRO A 47 5.44 11.76 5.18
N THR A 48 6.32 12.49 5.88
CA THR A 48 7.63 11.98 6.32
C THR A 48 7.53 10.87 7.38
N LYS A 49 6.37 10.72 8.02
CA LYS A 49 6.12 9.70 9.07
C LYS A 49 5.40 8.46 8.54
N LEU A 50 4.85 8.52 7.31
CA LEU A 50 4.07 7.41 6.74
C LEU A 50 4.87 6.12 6.65
N ASN A 51 6.12 6.17 6.15
CA ASN A 51 6.93 4.96 6.00
C ASN A 51 7.24 4.29 7.35
N ASN A 52 7.53 5.08 8.39
CA ASN A 52 7.76 4.55 9.74
C ASN A 52 6.48 3.97 10.34
N TYR A 53 5.34 4.62 10.09
CA TYR A 53 4.03 4.11 10.48
C TYR A 53 3.74 2.76 9.83
N LEU A 54 3.87 2.66 8.50
CA LEU A 54 3.61 1.42 7.74
C LEU A 54 4.56 0.29 8.13
N LYS A 55 5.85 0.59 8.36
CA LYS A 55 6.83 -0.38 8.85
C LYS A 55 6.45 -0.95 10.21
N CYS A 56 5.93 -0.11 11.12
CA CYS A 56 5.39 -0.58 12.39
C CYS A 56 4.10 -1.38 12.19
N PHE A 57 3.16 -0.87 11.37
CA PHE A 57 1.83 -1.46 11.20
C PHE A 57 1.92 -2.90 10.68
N TRP A 58 2.79 -3.11 9.68
CA TRP A 58 2.99 -4.42 9.08
C TRP A 58 3.99 -5.32 9.80
N LYS A 59 4.63 -4.85 10.87
CA LYS A 59 5.59 -5.66 11.62
C LYS A 59 4.88 -6.87 12.23
N ASP A 60 5.29 -8.06 11.80
CA ASP A 60 4.72 -9.35 12.21
C ASP A 60 3.18 -9.41 12.06
N SER A 61 2.63 -8.57 11.16
CA SER A 61 1.18 -8.33 10.95
C SER A 61 0.36 -8.08 12.23
N LYS A 62 0.99 -7.52 13.27
CA LYS A 62 0.38 -7.30 14.60
C LYS A 62 0.26 -5.83 14.98
N GLY A 63 0.72 -4.92 14.12
CA GLY A 63 0.66 -3.50 14.40
C GLY A 63 -0.77 -2.99 14.45
N THR A 64 -1.01 -2.00 15.31
CA THR A 64 -2.28 -1.26 15.38
C THR A 64 -2.02 0.19 15.06
N ALA A 65 -3.02 0.87 14.50
CA ALA A 65 -2.89 2.28 14.13
C ALA A 65 -2.42 3.15 15.31
N ALA A 66 -3.05 3.01 16.48
CA ALA A 66 -2.69 3.80 17.67
C ALA A 66 -1.24 3.55 18.14
N ALA A 67 -0.82 2.29 18.25
CA ALA A 67 0.54 1.95 18.67
C ALA A 67 1.57 2.45 17.66
N CYS A 68 1.29 2.28 16.37
CA CYS A 68 2.22 2.66 15.31
C CYS A 68 2.26 4.16 15.04
N MET A 69 1.17 4.89 15.26
CA MET A 69 1.21 6.35 15.30
C MET A 69 2.14 6.83 16.42
N LYS A 70 2.05 6.24 17.62
CA LYS A 70 2.97 6.56 18.73
C LYS A 70 4.42 6.23 18.37
N THR A 71 4.69 5.02 17.87
CA THR A 71 6.04 4.59 17.48
C THR A 71 6.65 5.46 16.38
N ALA A 72 5.85 5.87 15.39
CA ALA A 72 6.30 6.73 14.29
C ALA A 72 6.30 8.23 14.65
N GLY A 73 5.89 8.60 15.87
CA GLY A 73 5.78 9.99 16.30
C GLY A 73 4.72 10.78 15.55
N VAL A 74 3.70 10.12 14.99
CA VAL A 74 2.56 10.75 14.30
C VAL A 74 1.71 11.52 15.32
N ASN A 75 1.39 12.77 15.00
CA ASN A 75 0.41 13.54 15.75
C ASN A 75 -0.99 12.97 15.46
N ALA A 76 -1.51 12.16 16.39
CA ALA A 76 -2.80 11.50 16.24
C ALA A 76 -3.99 12.49 16.19
N ALA A 77 -3.89 13.66 16.85
CA ALA A 77 -4.95 14.66 16.79
C ALA A 77 -5.07 15.26 15.38
N SER A 78 -3.95 15.56 14.73
CA SER A 78 -3.94 16.02 13.33
C SER A 78 -4.50 14.97 12.37
N VAL A 79 -4.20 13.69 12.60
CA VAL A 79 -4.81 12.60 11.82
C VAL A 79 -6.31 12.51 12.08
N ALA A 80 -6.76 12.58 13.33
CA ALA A 80 -8.18 12.53 13.68
C ALA A 80 -9.00 13.65 13.03
N THR A 81 -8.47 14.88 13.00
CA THR A 81 -9.10 15.99 12.26
C THR A 81 -9.23 15.66 10.77
N CYS A 82 -8.13 15.20 10.15
CA CYS A 82 -8.17 14.80 8.75
C CYS A 82 -9.16 13.65 8.49
N VAL A 83 -9.25 12.67 9.38
CA VAL A 83 -10.19 11.55 9.25
C VAL A 83 -11.62 12.07 9.29
N ALA A 84 -11.95 12.97 10.20
CA ALA A 84 -13.28 13.58 10.28
C ALA A 84 -13.64 14.35 9.00
N ASP A 85 -12.71 15.15 8.49
CA ASP A 85 -12.89 15.88 7.23
C ASP A 85 -13.06 14.93 6.04
N THR A 86 -12.23 13.88 5.97
CA THR A 86 -12.29 12.85 4.93
C THR A 86 -13.61 12.09 4.96
N ASN A 87 -14.11 11.75 6.16
CA ASN A 87 -15.41 11.08 6.30
C ASN A 87 -16.57 11.98 5.89
N LYS A 88 -16.49 13.28 6.17
CA LYS A 88 -17.50 14.24 5.74
C LYS A 88 -17.50 14.45 4.22
N GLU A 89 -16.31 14.50 3.61
CA GLU A 89 -16.15 14.77 2.19
C GLU A 89 -16.47 13.55 1.32
N PHE A 90 -15.96 12.38 1.69
CA PHE A 90 -16.01 11.19 0.83
C PHE A 90 -16.95 10.09 1.33
N ASN A 91 -17.36 10.13 2.60
CA ASN A 91 -18.21 9.13 3.25
C ASN A 91 -17.79 7.68 2.92
N PRO A 92 -16.55 7.28 3.25
CA PRO A 92 -16.03 5.97 2.88
C PRO A 92 -16.79 4.86 3.62
N THR A 93 -17.06 3.77 2.90
CA THR A 93 -17.82 2.59 3.33
C THR A 93 -17.08 1.31 2.94
N GLU A 94 -17.60 0.15 3.33
CA GLU A 94 -17.06 -1.16 2.91
C GLU A 94 -17.21 -1.49 1.41
N LYS A 95 -17.81 -0.59 0.62
CA LYS A 95 -17.96 -0.74 -0.84
C LYS A 95 -17.36 0.40 -1.65
N ALA A 96 -17.07 1.54 -1.01
CA ALA A 96 -16.66 2.76 -1.69
C ALA A 96 -15.70 3.54 -0.79
N MET A 97 -14.55 3.94 -1.31
CA MET A 97 -13.61 4.81 -0.62
C MET A 97 -13.76 6.28 -1.05
N GLY A 98 -14.01 6.52 -2.33
CA GLY A 98 -14.03 7.88 -2.91
C GLY A 98 -12.67 8.57 -2.97
N LEU A 99 -11.63 8.01 -2.36
CA LEU A 99 -10.26 8.56 -2.37
C LEU A 99 -9.58 8.32 -3.72
N ASN A 100 -8.75 9.30 -4.14
CA ASN A 100 -7.86 9.21 -5.32
C ASN A 100 -8.53 8.71 -6.61
N LYS A 101 -9.82 9.05 -6.79
CA LYS A 101 -10.60 8.67 -7.98
C LYS A 101 -9.96 9.18 -9.27
N GLU A 102 -9.48 10.42 -9.28
CA GLU A 102 -8.83 11.01 -10.46
C GLU A 102 -7.57 10.25 -10.87
N GLU A 103 -6.71 9.88 -9.91
CA GLU A 103 -5.51 9.09 -10.21
C GLU A 103 -5.83 7.65 -10.62
N THR A 104 -6.86 7.05 -10.02
CA THR A 104 -7.37 5.71 -10.40
C THR A 104 -7.79 5.71 -11.87
N VAL A 105 -8.55 6.71 -12.31
CA VAL A 105 -8.95 6.88 -13.71
C VAL A 105 -7.75 7.17 -14.61
N LYS A 106 -6.90 8.13 -14.21
CA LYS A 106 -5.73 8.57 -15.00
C LYS A 106 -4.78 7.42 -15.33
N PHE A 107 -4.56 6.50 -14.40
CA PHE A 107 -3.64 5.38 -14.58
C PHE A 107 -4.34 4.06 -14.97
N GLY A 108 -5.65 4.10 -15.23
CA GLY A 108 -6.43 2.93 -15.63
C GLY A 108 -6.39 1.80 -14.59
N VAL A 109 -6.39 2.15 -13.30
CA VAL A 109 -6.29 1.18 -12.21
C VAL A 109 -7.59 0.38 -12.13
N GLN A 110 -7.50 -0.91 -12.40
CA GLN A 110 -8.64 -1.84 -12.33
C GLN A 110 -8.58 -2.76 -11.10
N GLY A 111 -7.43 -2.82 -10.43
CA GLY A 111 -7.18 -3.74 -9.32
C GLY A 111 -6.08 -3.24 -8.39
N SER A 112 -6.24 -3.48 -7.09
CA SER A 112 -5.16 -3.30 -6.13
C SER A 112 -4.40 -4.63 -5.91
N PRO A 113 -3.06 -4.59 -5.78
CA PRO A 113 -2.21 -3.43 -5.96
C PRO A 113 -1.90 -3.15 -7.44
N THR A 114 -1.76 -1.87 -7.78
CA THR A 114 -1.18 -1.39 -9.04
C THR A 114 0.05 -0.54 -8.73
N LEU A 115 1.15 -0.76 -9.46
CA LEU A 115 2.39 0.02 -9.32
C LEU A 115 2.50 1.03 -10.47
N VAL A 116 2.72 2.29 -10.12
CA VAL A 116 2.94 3.37 -11.10
C VAL A 116 4.33 3.95 -10.86
N ILE A 117 5.19 3.95 -11.88
CA ILE A 117 6.55 4.51 -11.85
C ILE A 117 6.65 5.58 -12.93
N ASN A 118 7.04 6.80 -12.56
CA ASN A 118 7.16 7.95 -13.45
C ASN A 118 5.93 8.17 -14.36
N GLY A 119 4.73 7.96 -13.80
CA GLY A 119 3.45 8.15 -14.50
C GLY A 119 3.02 7.00 -15.41
N THR A 120 3.77 5.89 -15.42
CA THR A 120 3.44 4.69 -16.21
C THR A 120 3.09 3.53 -15.28
N THR A 121 2.03 2.79 -15.60
CA THR A 121 1.68 1.55 -14.90
C THR A 121 2.70 0.46 -15.25
N VAL A 122 3.28 -0.17 -14.22
CA VAL A 122 4.35 -1.16 -14.36
C VAL A 122 3.95 -2.46 -13.66
N SER A 123 4.23 -3.59 -14.29
CA SER A 123 4.06 -4.91 -13.68
C SER A 123 5.25 -5.27 -12.80
N SER A 124 4.99 -5.81 -11.61
CA SER A 124 6.01 -6.33 -10.71
C SER A 124 5.48 -7.51 -9.90
N GLY A 125 6.38 -8.38 -9.43
CA GLY A 125 6.11 -9.24 -8.28
C GLY A 125 5.77 -8.41 -7.03
N ARG A 126 5.16 -9.04 -6.02
CA ARG A 126 4.83 -8.40 -4.74
C ARG A 126 5.96 -8.50 -3.71
N ASP A 127 6.97 -9.33 -3.98
CA ASP A 127 8.17 -9.43 -3.17
C ASP A 127 9.08 -8.20 -3.36
N SER A 128 9.89 -7.92 -2.34
CA SER A 128 10.72 -6.72 -2.31
C SER A 128 11.80 -6.66 -3.38
N ALA A 129 12.33 -7.81 -3.82
CA ALA A 129 13.33 -7.87 -4.89
C ALA A 129 12.72 -7.46 -6.24
N SER A 130 11.55 -8.01 -6.57
CA SER A 130 10.82 -7.66 -7.80
C SER A 130 10.40 -6.20 -7.82
N VAL A 131 9.93 -5.67 -6.69
CA VAL A 131 9.53 -4.25 -6.58
C VAL A 131 10.73 -3.33 -6.73
N LEU A 132 11.88 -3.62 -6.08
CA LEU A 132 13.10 -2.84 -6.27
C LEU A 132 13.54 -2.84 -7.73
N LYS A 133 13.55 -4.00 -8.38
CA LYS A 133 13.90 -4.13 -9.80
C LYS A 133 12.99 -3.27 -10.68
N ALA A 134 11.68 -3.28 -10.43
CA ALA A 134 10.72 -2.46 -11.17
C ALA A 134 11.03 -0.97 -10.98
N ILE A 135 11.20 -0.49 -9.74
CA ILE A 135 11.52 0.92 -9.46
C ILE A 135 12.85 1.33 -10.12
N CYS A 136 13.86 0.46 -10.04
CA CYS A 136 15.18 0.69 -10.62
C CYS A 136 15.18 0.78 -12.15
N SER A 137 14.21 0.16 -12.83
CA SER A 137 14.03 0.32 -14.28
C SER A 137 13.59 1.75 -14.68
N GLY A 138 13.07 2.53 -13.73
CA GLY A 138 12.67 3.91 -13.95
C GLY A 138 13.81 4.94 -13.89
N PHE A 139 15.02 4.53 -13.53
CA PHE A 139 16.19 5.42 -13.48
C PHE A 139 17.00 5.35 -14.77
N THR A 140 17.39 6.50 -15.32
CA THR A 140 18.39 6.58 -16.40
C THR A 140 19.77 6.13 -15.91
N THR A 141 20.16 6.60 -14.72
CA THR A 141 21.37 6.18 -14.02
C THR A 141 20.97 5.54 -12.71
N GLN A 142 21.10 4.22 -12.62
CA GLN A 142 20.66 3.49 -11.44
C GLN A 142 21.51 3.85 -10.22
N PRO A 143 20.88 4.18 -9.08
CA PRO A 143 21.59 4.36 -7.82
C PRO A 143 22.15 3.02 -7.33
N LYS A 144 23.23 3.04 -6.53
CA LYS A 144 23.89 1.80 -6.04
C LYS A 144 22.93 0.89 -5.26
N GLU A 145 21.92 1.49 -4.64
CA GLU A 145 20.86 0.84 -3.87
C GLU A 145 20.03 -0.12 -4.73
N CYS A 146 20.02 0.04 -6.05
CA CYS A 146 19.42 -0.92 -6.98
C CYS A 146 20.08 -2.31 -6.97
N GLN A 147 21.29 -2.43 -6.42
CA GLN A 147 21.99 -3.71 -6.24
C GLN A 147 21.72 -4.36 -4.88
N ALA A 148 20.82 -3.78 -4.06
CA ALA A 148 20.46 -4.35 -2.77
C ALA A 148 19.81 -5.74 -2.96
N LYS A 149 20.29 -6.72 -2.17
CA LYS A 149 19.71 -8.06 -2.12
C LYS A 149 18.51 -8.05 -1.18
N LEU A 150 17.32 -7.85 -1.73
CA LEU A 150 16.06 -7.89 -0.99
C LEU A 150 15.40 -9.28 -1.09
N SER A 151 14.40 -9.51 -0.26
CA SER A 151 13.68 -10.79 -0.22
C SER A 151 12.87 -11.00 -1.50
N ALA A 152 12.99 -12.19 -2.07
CA ALA A 152 12.17 -12.70 -3.18
C ALA A 152 10.89 -13.40 -2.69
N THR A 153 10.63 -13.43 -1.37
CA THR A 153 9.41 -14.00 -0.80
C THR A 153 8.28 -12.99 -0.90
N SER A 154 7.20 -13.37 -1.57
CA SER A 154 5.99 -12.54 -1.64
C SER A 154 5.29 -12.50 -0.28
N PRO A 155 4.93 -11.31 0.23
CA PRO A 155 4.17 -11.20 1.46
C PRO A 155 2.76 -11.76 1.26
N ALA A 156 2.16 -12.26 2.35
CA ALA A 156 0.77 -12.69 2.37
C ALA A 156 -0.19 -11.57 1.91
N ALA A 157 -1.38 -11.95 1.45
CA ALA A 157 -2.49 -11.02 1.23
C ALA A 157 -3.31 -10.85 2.51
N GLY A 158 -4.10 -9.78 2.61
CA GLY A 158 -5.01 -9.54 3.72
C GLY A 158 -4.39 -8.89 4.96
N PHE A 159 -5.29 -8.48 5.87
CA PHE A 159 -4.99 -7.82 7.15
C PHE A 159 -4.71 -8.80 8.29
N ASP A 160 -5.02 -10.07 8.09
CA ASP A 160 -4.89 -11.13 9.10
C ASP A 160 -3.98 -12.23 8.55
N ASP A 161 -3.07 -12.73 9.38
CA ASP A 161 -2.10 -13.78 9.01
C ASP A 161 -2.72 -15.18 8.90
N GLU A 162 -4.03 -15.30 8.69
CA GLU A 162 -4.66 -16.62 8.44
C GLU A 162 -4.06 -17.30 7.19
N ALA A 163 -3.47 -16.52 6.28
CA ALA A 163 -2.70 -17.03 5.14
C ALA A 163 -1.31 -17.60 5.50
N ALA A 164 -0.75 -17.32 6.68
CA ALA A 164 0.52 -17.90 7.13
C ALA A 164 0.33 -19.28 7.81
N ALA A 165 -0.88 -19.61 8.26
CA ALA A 165 -1.21 -20.91 8.84
C ALA A 165 -1.67 -21.95 7.80
N ALA A 166 -2.15 -21.51 6.63
CA ALA A 166 -2.52 -22.40 5.52
C ALA A 166 -1.39 -22.49 4.50
N GLY A 167 -0.44 -23.38 4.76
CA GLY A 167 0.55 -23.78 3.75
C GLY A 167 -0.15 -24.17 2.45
N GLY A 168 0.16 -23.44 1.36
CA GLY A 168 -0.05 -23.86 -0.01
C GLY A 168 -1.47 -24.26 -0.41
N ALA A 169 -2.30 -23.29 -0.78
CA ALA A 169 -3.27 -23.48 -1.86
C ALA A 169 -3.57 -22.13 -2.51
N ALA A 170 -2.93 -21.88 -3.65
CA ALA A 170 -3.44 -20.89 -4.59
C ALA A 170 -4.79 -21.41 -5.10
N SER A 171 -5.89 -20.95 -4.50
CA SER A 171 -7.20 -21.09 -5.13
C SER A 171 -7.18 -20.24 -6.39
N ALA A 172 -7.00 -20.90 -7.53
CA ALA A 172 -7.21 -20.32 -8.83
C ALA A 172 -8.63 -19.73 -8.85
N ALA A 173 -8.73 -18.40 -8.90
CA ALA A 173 -9.96 -17.74 -9.24
C ALA A 173 -10.23 -18.05 -10.72
N SER A 174 -10.98 -19.11 -10.98
CA SER A 174 -11.49 -19.41 -12.31
C SER A 174 -12.54 -18.37 -12.68
N CYS A 175 -12.21 -17.47 -13.60
CA CYS A 175 -13.19 -16.66 -14.30
C CYS A 175 -14.06 -17.60 -15.14
N ALA A 176 -15.25 -17.93 -14.63
CA ALA A 176 -16.26 -18.62 -15.41
C ALA A 176 -16.77 -17.66 -16.50
N THR A 177 -16.51 -18.01 -17.76
CA THR A 177 -17.20 -17.39 -18.91
C THR A 177 -18.66 -17.87 -18.93
N PRO A 178 -19.63 -16.97 -19.17
CA PRO A 178 -21.03 -17.38 -19.28
C PRO A 178 -21.23 -18.27 -20.50
N ALA A 179 -21.95 -19.38 -20.31
CA ALA A 179 -22.32 -20.30 -21.37
C ALA A 179 -23.37 -19.65 -22.29
N ASN A 180 -23.21 -19.94 -23.59
CA ASN A 180 -24.06 -19.57 -24.70
C ASN A 180 -25.39 -20.33 -24.69
#